data_AF-A0A371F0W7-F1
#
_entry.id   AF-A0A371F0W7-F1
#
_cell.length_a   1.000
_cell.length_b   1.000
_cell.length_c   1.000
_cell.angle_alpha   90.00
_cell.angle_beta   90.00
_cell.angle_gamma   90.00
#
_symmetry.space_group_name_H-M   'P 1'
#
loop_
_entity.id
_entity.type
_entity.pdbx_description
1 polymer ?
#
loop_
_entity_poly.entity_id
_entity_poly.type
_entity_poly.pdbx_seq_one_letter_code
_entity_poly.pdbx_strand_id
1 'polypeptide(L)'
;MENNDRTLKELATPDVVYQPWCIQYPQLEPAQTYELKSGLIHLLPKFHGLAGEDPHKHLKEFHVVCSTMRPQGISEDYIKMKAFPFSLDGAAKDWLYLQPVLFNTWGDMKRTFLE
;
A
#
# COMPACT_ATOMS: atom_id res chain seq x y z
N MET A 1 -6.13 32.31 -35.68
CA MET A 1 -7.11 32.11 -34.60
C MET A 1 -7.06 30.64 -34.26
N GLU A 2 -6.41 30.28 -33.17
CA GLU A 2 -6.25 28.90 -32.71
C GLU A 2 -7.57 28.39 -32.14
N ASN A 3 -8.03 27.26 -32.65
CA ASN A 3 -9.31 26.66 -32.28
C ASN A 3 -9.12 25.84 -31.00
N ASN A 4 -9.68 26.33 -29.88
CA ASN A 4 -9.57 25.70 -28.57
C ASN A 4 -10.81 24.83 -28.29
N ASP A 5 -11.11 23.90 -29.19
CA ASP A 5 -12.19 22.91 -29.03
C ASP A 5 -11.67 21.73 -28.20
N ARG A 6 -11.35 21.97 -26.92
CA ARG A 6 -11.16 20.89 -25.95
C ARG A 6 -12.53 20.37 -25.55
N THR A 7 -12.69 19.05 -25.60
CA THR A 7 -13.94 18.38 -25.23
C THR A 7 -14.19 18.53 -23.72
N LEU A 8 -15.46 18.56 -23.29
CA LEU A 8 -15.85 18.58 -21.87
C LEU A 8 -15.17 17.47 -21.05
N LYS A 9 -14.82 16.34 -21.69
CA LYS A 9 -14.09 15.23 -21.08
C LYS A 9 -12.65 15.60 -20.71
N GLU A 10 -11.97 16.40 -21.53
CA GLU A 10 -10.60 16.89 -21.29
C GLU A 10 -10.56 18.00 -20.23
N LEU A 11 -11.63 18.78 -20.09
CA LEU A 11 -11.78 19.79 -19.02
C LEU A 11 -12.15 19.18 -17.66
N ALA A 12 -12.73 17.97 -17.67
CA ALA A 12 -13.22 17.27 -16.48
C ALA A 12 -12.26 16.19 -15.97
N THR A 13 -11.25 15.78 -16.74
CA THR A 13 -10.06 15.14 -16.18
C THR A 13 -9.25 16.23 -15.51
N PRO A 14 -9.25 16.34 -14.16
CA PRO A 14 -8.17 17.08 -13.54
C PRO A 14 -6.86 16.45 -14.04
N ASP A 15 -5.85 17.28 -14.26
CA ASP A 15 -4.47 16.87 -14.55
C ASP A 15 -3.86 16.20 -13.28
N VAL A 16 -4.62 15.28 -12.69
CA VAL A 16 -4.13 14.31 -11.74
C VAL A 16 -3.38 13.35 -12.64
N VAL A 17 -2.09 13.62 -12.80
CA VAL A 17 -1.12 12.59 -13.11
C VAL A 17 -1.40 11.47 -12.11
N TYR A 18 -2.19 10.47 -12.53
CA TYR A 18 -2.46 9.29 -11.73
C TYR A 18 -1.09 8.66 -11.53
N GLN A 19 -0.47 8.91 -10.37
CA GLN A 19 0.77 8.25 -10.03
C GLN A 19 0.47 6.75 -10.07
N PRO A 20 1.23 5.97 -10.86
CA PRO A 20 1.09 4.53 -10.86
C PRO A 20 1.19 4.01 -9.43
N TRP A 21 0.37 3.01 -9.09
CA TRP A 21 0.38 2.42 -7.75
C TRP A 21 1.80 2.05 -7.34
N CYS A 22 2.27 2.61 -6.23
CA CYS A 22 3.67 2.54 -5.80
C CYS A 22 4.10 1.15 -5.30
N ILE A 23 3.20 0.17 -5.26
CA ILE A 23 3.49 -1.19 -4.80
C ILE A 23 3.38 -2.16 -5.97
N GLN A 24 4.51 -2.74 -6.36
CA GLN A 24 4.55 -3.86 -7.29
C GLN A 24 4.63 -5.16 -6.50
N TYR A 25 3.58 -5.98 -6.59
CA TYR A 25 3.58 -7.29 -5.97
C TYR A 25 4.48 -8.26 -6.76
N PRO A 26 5.35 -9.04 -6.09
CA PRO A 26 6.07 -10.13 -6.73
C PRO A 26 5.11 -11.10 -7.41
N GLN A 27 5.52 -11.67 -8.55
CA GLN A 27 4.73 -12.70 -9.22
C GLN A 27 4.65 -13.94 -8.34
N LEU A 28 3.44 -14.47 -8.16
CA LEU A 28 3.22 -15.77 -7.53
C LEU A 28 3.35 -16.86 -8.59
N GLU A 29 3.58 -18.10 -8.15
CA GLU A 29 3.53 -19.25 -9.06
C GLU A 29 2.15 -19.34 -9.74
N PRO A 30 2.04 -19.79 -11.00
CA PRO A 30 0.76 -19.76 -11.74
C PRO A 30 -0.41 -20.48 -11.06
N ALA A 31 -0.13 -21.48 -10.23
CA ALA A 31 -1.13 -22.23 -9.46
C ALA A 31 -1.46 -21.60 -8.09
N GLN A 32 -0.72 -20.57 -7.67
CA GLN A 32 -0.89 -19.89 -6.39
C GLN A 32 -1.69 -18.61 -6.57
N THR A 33 -2.83 -18.54 -5.89
CA THR A 33 -3.59 -17.30 -5.74
C THR A 33 -3.64 -16.93 -4.26
N TYR A 34 -3.60 -15.63 -3.97
CA TYR A 34 -3.75 -15.14 -2.61
C TYR A 34 -4.68 -13.94 -2.56
N GLU A 35 -5.70 -14.07 -1.71
CA GLU A 35 -6.62 -13.01 -1.36
C GLU A 35 -6.47 -12.66 0.11
N LEU A 36 -6.38 -11.36 0.38
CA LEU A 36 -6.38 -10.86 1.74
C LEU A 36 -7.82 -10.97 2.28
N LYS A 37 -8.03 -11.80 3.29
CA LYS A 37 -9.36 -12.02 3.87
C LYS A 37 -9.84 -10.76 4.59
N SER A 38 -10.97 -10.20 4.17
CA SER A 38 -11.55 -8.99 4.76
C SER A 38 -11.74 -9.09 6.28
N GLY A 39 -12.16 -10.24 6.79
CA GLY A 39 -12.31 -10.48 8.23
C GLY A 39 -11.03 -10.34 9.05
N LEU A 40 -9.85 -10.46 8.42
CA LEU A 40 -8.56 -10.27 9.08
C LEU A 40 -8.02 -8.84 8.92
N ILE A 41 -8.53 -8.07 7.95
CA ILE A 41 -8.10 -6.68 7.72
C ILE A 41 -8.39 -5.80 8.94
N HIS A 42 -9.52 -6.04 9.62
CA HIS A 42 -9.89 -5.29 10.83
C HIS A 42 -8.96 -5.55 12.03
N LEU A 43 -8.16 -6.62 11.99
CA LEU A 43 -7.18 -6.93 13.05
C LEU A 43 -5.86 -6.18 12.85
N LEU A 44 -5.62 -5.63 11.66
CA LEU A 44 -4.40 -4.87 11.40
C LEU A 44 -4.36 -3.63 12.30
N PRO A 45 -3.20 -3.32 12.92
CA PRO A 45 -3.05 -2.07 13.64
C PRO A 45 -3.24 -0.89 12.68
N LYS A 46 -3.67 0.24 13.22
CA LYS A 46 -3.85 1.48 12.48
C LYS A 46 -2.76 2.47 12.84
N PHE A 47 -2.13 3.02 11.81
CA PHE A 47 -1.14 4.07 11.93
C PHE A 47 -1.60 5.28 11.13
N HIS A 48 -1.76 6.41 11.81
CA HIS A 48 -2.30 7.65 11.26
C HIS A 48 -1.21 8.63 10.84
N GLY A 49 0.02 8.46 11.35
CA GLY A 49 1.14 9.39 11.16
C GLY A 49 1.13 10.55 12.15
N LEU A 50 0.58 10.35 13.36
CA LEU A 50 0.47 11.39 14.39
C LEU A 50 1.73 11.46 15.27
N ALA A 51 2.00 12.64 15.84
CA ALA A 51 3.22 12.97 16.61
C ALA A 51 3.45 12.17 17.91
N GLY A 52 2.66 11.14 18.20
CA GLY A 52 2.86 10.22 19.34
C GLY A 52 2.77 8.75 18.96
N GLU A 53 2.56 8.43 17.69
CA GLU A 53 2.57 7.05 17.21
C GLU A 53 4.02 6.61 16.96
N ASP A 54 4.34 5.37 17.36
CA ASP A 54 5.66 4.78 17.13
C ASP A 54 5.59 3.86 15.89
N PRO A 55 6.24 4.22 14.77
CA PRO A 55 6.21 3.41 13.55
C PRO A 55 6.90 2.05 13.73
N HIS A 56 7.87 1.92 14.65
CA HIS A 56 8.49 0.63 14.96
C HIS A 56 7.53 -0.28 15.74
N LYS A 57 6.78 0.28 16.69
CA LYS A 57 5.72 -0.45 17.40
C LYS A 57 4.64 -0.92 16.42
N HIS A 58 4.18 -0.04 15.53
CA HIS A 58 3.23 -0.39 14.47
C HIS A 58 3.70 -1.58 13.64
N LEU A 59 4.94 -1.55 13.13
CA LEU A 59 5.48 -2.65 12.33
C LEU A 59 5.58 -3.98 13.10
N LYS A 60 5.84 -3.95 14.41
CA LYS A 60 5.87 -5.17 15.24
C LYS A 60 4.46 -5.77 15.38
N GLU A 61 3.48 -4.95 15.73
CA GLU A 61 2.08 -5.37 15.85
C GLU A 61 1.53 -5.85 14.50
N PHE A 62 1.85 -5.15 13.42
CA PHE A 62 1.50 -5.49 12.05
C PHE A 62 2.07 -6.86 11.65
N HIS A 63 3.35 -7.12 11.97
CA HIS A 63 3.96 -8.41 11.67
C HIS A 63 3.25 -9.58 12.37
N VAL A 64 2.84 -9.42 13.63
CA VAL A 64 2.09 -10.45 14.37
C VAL A 64 0.81 -10.80 13.62
N VAL A 65 0.04 -9.80 13.20
CA VAL A 65 -1.23 -10.03 12.48
C VAL A 65 -0.99 -10.64 11.09
N CYS A 66 0.00 -10.18 10.33
CA CYS A 66 0.33 -10.76 9.03
C CYS A 66 0.78 -12.23 9.14
N SER A 67 1.48 -12.59 10.21
CA SER A 67 1.93 -13.98 10.42
C SER A 67 0.75 -14.96 10.55
N THR A 68 -0.38 -14.52 11.09
CA THR A 68 -1.60 -15.36 11.20
C THR A 68 -2.39 -15.45 9.90
N MET A 69 -2.12 -14.58 8.92
CA MET A 69 -2.78 -14.57 7.62
C MET A 69 -2.11 -15.49 6.59
N ARG A 70 -0.99 -16.12 6.94
CA ARG A 70 -0.11 -16.81 5.99
C ARG A 70 -0.64 -18.18 5.54
N PRO A 71 -1.04 -18.35 4.26
CA PRO A 71 -1.26 -19.67 3.68
C PRO A 71 0.08 -20.35 3.39
N GLN A 72 0.06 -21.68 3.29
CA GLN A 72 1.21 -22.44 2.84
C GLN A 72 1.61 -22.02 1.41
N GLY A 73 2.92 -21.88 1.17
CA GLY A 73 3.48 -21.56 -0.14
C GLY A 73 3.55 -20.08 -0.49
N ILE A 74 2.90 -19.18 0.26
CA ILE A 74 3.00 -17.73 0.03
C ILE A 74 4.08 -17.11 0.92
N SER A 75 4.89 -16.23 0.32
CA SER A 75 5.91 -15.47 1.05
C SER A 75 5.25 -14.50 2.03
N GLU A 76 5.82 -14.40 3.23
CA GLU A 76 5.34 -13.45 4.24
C GLU A 76 5.47 -12.00 3.77
N ASP A 77 6.53 -11.68 3.03
CA ASP A 77 6.73 -10.33 2.49
C ASP A 77 5.65 -9.96 1.46
N TYR A 78 5.19 -10.92 0.65
CA TYR A 78 4.07 -10.70 -0.27
C TYR A 78 2.80 -10.33 0.49
N ILE A 79 2.51 -11.05 1.59
CA ILE A 79 1.35 -10.78 2.45
C ILE A 79 1.47 -9.40 3.10
N LYS A 80 2.65 -9.08 3.65
CA LYS A 80 2.90 -7.78 4.27
C LYS A 80 2.72 -6.64 3.27
N MET A 81 3.29 -6.73 2.08
CA MET A 81 3.12 -5.70 1.04
C MET A 81 1.64 -5.51 0.67
N LYS A 82 0.86 -6.59 0.61
CA LYS A 82 -0.59 -6.52 0.29
C LYS A 82 -1.44 -6.02 1.45
N ALA A 83 -1.05 -6.29 2.70
CA ALA A 83 -1.77 -5.91 3.91
C ALA A 83 -1.43 -4.50 4.41
N PHE A 84 -0.20 -4.03 4.18
CA PHE A 84 0.31 -2.77 4.72
C PHE A 84 -0.54 -1.53 4.39
N PRO A 85 -1.07 -1.34 3.15
CA PRO A 85 -1.94 -0.21 2.85
C PRO A 85 -3.20 -0.15 3.71
N PHE A 86 -3.68 -1.30 4.20
CA PHE A 86 -4.85 -1.37 5.08
C PHE A 86 -4.52 -1.09 6.54
N SER A 87 -3.23 -1.10 6.91
CA SER A 87 -2.75 -0.73 8.23
C SER A 87 -2.53 0.78 8.39
N LEU A 88 -2.55 1.54 7.29
CA LEU A 88 -2.38 2.99 7.29
C LEU A 88 -3.74 3.70 7.24
N ASP A 89 -3.79 4.85 7.88
CA ASP A 89 -4.93 5.78 7.83
C ASP A 89 -4.45 7.23 7.82
N GLY A 90 -5.36 8.17 7.57
CA GLY A 90 -5.07 9.61 7.57
C GLY A 90 -3.82 9.98 6.76
N ALA A 91 -2.96 10.81 7.37
CA ALA A 91 -1.76 11.32 6.73
C ALA A 91 -0.76 10.23 6.31
N ALA A 92 -0.67 9.13 7.07
CA ALA A 92 0.19 8.01 6.70
C ALA A 92 -0.33 7.28 5.45
N LYS A 93 -1.66 7.19 5.29
CA LYS A 93 -2.24 6.63 4.08
C LYS A 93 -1.93 7.54 2.89
N ASP A 94 -2.17 8.84 3.01
CA ASP A 94 -1.87 9.81 1.95
C ASP A 94 -0.38 9.78 1.55
N TRP A 95 0.53 9.67 2.53
CA TRP A 95 1.96 9.49 2.29
C TRP A 95 2.26 8.30 1.36
N LEU A 96 1.58 7.16 1.54
CA LEU A 96 1.78 5.97 0.70
C LEU A 96 1.30 6.22 -0.74
N TYR A 97 0.13 6.85 -0.92
CA TYR A 97 -0.43 7.14 -2.25
C TYR A 97 0.39 8.15 -3.05
N LEU A 98 1.12 9.03 -2.36
CA LEU A 98 1.95 10.06 -2.97
C LEU A 98 3.40 9.61 -3.22
N GLN A 99 3.76 8.36 -2.89
CA GLN A 99 5.12 7.87 -3.07
C GLN A 99 5.53 7.88 -4.55
N PRO A 100 6.62 8.57 -4.92
CA PRO A 100 7.14 8.56 -6.28
C PRO A 100 7.97 7.29 -6.59
N VAL A 101 8.30 6.51 -5.55
CA VAL A 101 9.15 5.33 -5.63
C VAL A 101 8.31 4.07 -5.77
N LEU A 102 8.77 3.13 -6.60
CA LEU A 102 8.17 1.82 -6.75
C LEU A 102 8.76 0.84 -5.72
N PHE A 103 7.91 0.32 -4.84
CA PHE A 103 8.25 -0.73 -3.88
C PHE A 103 8.12 -2.11 -4.53
N ASN A 104 9.26 -2.77 -4.72
CA ASN A 104 9.34 -4.15 -5.23
C ASN A 104 9.54 -5.19 -4.13
N THR A 105 9.96 -4.75 -2.94
CA THR A 105 10.18 -5.62 -1.79
C THR A 105 9.58 -5.01 -0.52
N TRP A 106 9.26 -5.87 0.44
CA TRP A 106 8.87 -5.42 1.78
C TRP A 106 10.00 -4.64 2.48
N GLY A 107 11.25 -4.99 2.22
CA GLY A 107 12.42 -4.32 2.79
C GLY A 107 12.50 -2.84 2.39
N ASP A 108 12.25 -2.54 1.11
CA ASP A 108 12.28 -1.16 0.61
C ASP A 108 11.13 -0.34 1.20
N MET A 109 9.91 -0.90 1.20
CA MET A 109 8.74 -0.27 1.79
C MET A 109 8.94 0.02 3.28
N LYS A 110 9.47 -0.94 4.04
CA LYS A 110 9.77 -0.79 5.45
C LYS A 110 10.82 0.30 5.70
N ARG A 111 11.87 0.36 4.87
CA ARG A 111 12.92 1.37 4.99
C ARG A 111 12.32 2.75 4.79
N THR A 112 11.62 2.97 3.68
CA THR A 112 11.01 4.26 3.35
C THR A 112 9.94 4.68 4.36
N PHE A 113 9.20 3.75 4.95
CA PHE A 113 8.24 4.05 6.02
C PHE A 113 8.88 4.53 7.34
N LEU A 114 10.13 4.16 7.59
CA LEU A 114 10.85 4.49 8.82
C LEU A 114 11.78 5.71 8.69
N GLU A 115 11.90 6.27 7.50
CA GLU A 115 12.65 7.50 7.20
C GLU A 115 11.82 8.76 7.53
#